data_AF-A0A3D0X5I5-F1
#
_entry.id   AF-A0A3D0X5I5-F1
#
_cell.length_a   1.000
_cell.length_b   1.000
_cell.length_c   1.000
_cell.angle_alpha   90.00
_cell.angle_beta   90.00
_cell.angle_gamma   90.00
#
_symmetry.space_group_name_H-M   'P 1'
#
loop_
_entity.id
_entity.type
_entity.pdbx_description
1 polymer ?
#
loop_
_entity_poly.entity_id
_entity_poly.type
_entity_poly.pdbx_seq_one_letter_code
_entity_poly.pdbx_strand_id
1 'polypeptide(L)'
;MGNKAVFFDRDGTLNEDVGYLHRIEDFRWCEGAVEAIRYCNETGYLVIVVTNQSGVARGYFPEEDIRLLHMWMNEELMRQNAHIDAFCYCPHLEGGAVKEFAIACDCRKPLSGMVDEACEEYDIDRGQSVLIGDKESDMKCAENANVRGIRYGGGNLLETLKKGLLSG
;
A
#
# COMPACT_ATOMS: atom_id res chain seq x y z
N MET A 1 -4.83 18.93 14.75
CA MET A 1 -5.82 18.10 14.04
C MET A 1 -4.97 17.24 13.12
N GLY A 2 -5.01 15.93 13.28
CA GLY A 2 -4.08 15.03 12.58
C GLY A 2 -4.31 15.04 11.08
N ASN A 3 -3.31 14.57 10.33
CA ASN A 3 -3.39 14.41 8.89
C ASN A 3 -4.38 13.29 8.55
N LYS A 4 -5.11 13.43 7.45
CA LYS A 4 -5.93 12.35 6.91
C LYS A 4 -5.12 11.59 5.86
N ALA A 5 -5.27 10.27 5.82
CA ALA A 5 -4.54 9.42 4.89
C ALA A 5 -5.44 8.41 4.17
N VAL A 6 -5.01 8.06 2.97
CA VAL A 6 -5.50 6.88 2.27
C VAL A 6 -4.32 5.90 2.19
N PHE A 7 -4.47 4.79 2.90
CA PHE A 7 -3.56 3.67 2.83
C PHE A 7 -3.96 2.78 1.64
N PHE A 8 -3.05 2.53 0.71
CA PHE A 8 -3.28 1.66 -0.43
C PHE A 8 -2.48 0.37 -0.27
N ASP A 9 -3.11 -0.79 -0.51
CA ASP A 9 -2.34 -1.95 -0.95
C ASP A 9 -1.73 -1.71 -2.34
N ARG A 10 -0.67 -2.44 -2.64
CA ARG A 10 0.08 -2.30 -3.90
C ARG A 10 -0.38 -3.30 -4.96
N ASP A 11 -0.13 -4.59 -4.71
CA ASP A 11 -0.29 -5.67 -5.70
C ASP A 11 -1.72 -6.23 -5.71
N GLY A 12 -2.46 -5.87 -6.76
CA GLY A 12 -3.89 -6.14 -6.91
C GLY A 12 -4.76 -4.90 -6.74
N THR A 13 -4.16 -3.78 -6.32
CA THR A 13 -4.87 -2.53 -6.01
C THR A 13 -4.32 -1.34 -6.80
N LEU A 14 -3.07 -0.92 -6.56
CA LEU A 14 -2.44 0.13 -7.35
C LEU A 14 -1.89 -0.40 -8.68
N ASN A 15 -1.30 -1.60 -8.65
CA ASN A 15 -0.82 -2.30 -9.83
C ASN A 15 -1.43 -3.70 -9.95
N GLU A 16 -1.34 -4.26 -11.15
CA GLU A 16 -1.74 -5.64 -11.40
C GLU A 16 -0.95 -6.61 -10.51
N ASP A 17 -1.63 -7.60 -9.92
CA ASP A 17 -0.97 -8.65 -9.12
C ASP A 17 -0.37 -9.71 -10.06
N VAL A 18 0.96 -9.74 -10.15
CA VAL A 18 1.73 -10.77 -10.87
C VAL A 18 2.44 -11.74 -9.89
N GLY A 19 2.05 -11.74 -8.62
CA GLY A 19 2.52 -12.62 -7.55
C GLY A 19 3.77 -12.11 -6.83
N TYR A 20 4.84 -11.80 -7.56
CA TYR A 20 6.14 -11.42 -7.00
C TYR A 20 6.75 -10.26 -7.81
N LEU A 21 6.01 -9.16 -7.91
CA LEU A 21 6.41 -7.99 -8.70
C LEU A 21 7.63 -7.29 -8.07
N HIS A 22 8.73 -7.30 -8.82
CA HIS A 22 10.00 -6.66 -8.46
C HIS A 22 10.68 -5.97 -9.67
N ARG A 23 10.30 -6.33 -10.90
CA ARG A 23 10.86 -5.76 -12.13
C ARG A 23 9.92 -4.69 -12.68
N ILE A 24 10.51 -3.57 -13.08
CA ILE A 24 9.78 -2.42 -13.62
C ILE A 24 9.06 -2.80 -14.92
N GLU A 25 9.64 -3.67 -15.75
CA GLU A 25 9.08 -4.05 -17.04
C GLU A 25 7.79 -4.88 -16.92
N ASP A 26 7.57 -5.53 -15.77
CA ASP A 26 6.35 -6.28 -15.48
C ASP A 26 5.26 -5.40 -14.84
N PHE A 27 5.60 -4.17 -14.45
CA PHE A 27 4.69 -3.29 -13.73
C PHE A 27 3.61 -2.74 -14.67
N ARG A 28 2.36 -2.78 -14.19
CA ARG A 28 1.20 -2.16 -14.86
C ARG A 28 0.28 -1.53 -13.82
N TRP A 29 -0.02 -0.24 -13.99
CA TRP A 29 -1.02 0.44 -13.17
C TRP A 29 -2.40 -0.18 -13.38
N CYS A 30 -3.15 -0.37 -12.28
CA CYS A 30 -4.58 -0.65 -12.37
C CYS A 30 -5.32 0.57 -12.93
N GLU A 31 -6.47 0.32 -13.53
CA GLU A 31 -7.31 1.39 -14.09
C GLU A 31 -7.70 2.40 -13.00
N GLY A 32 -7.48 3.69 -13.26
CA GLY A 32 -7.81 4.75 -12.31
C GLY A 32 -6.86 4.88 -11.13
N ALA A 33 -5.76 4.10 -11.05
CA ALA A 33 -4.87 4.12 -9.89
C ALA A 33 -4.10 5.44 -9.75
N VAL A 34 -3.53 5.94 -10.86
CA VAL A 34 -2.82 7.22 -10.86
C VAL A 34 -3.77 8.37 -10.55
N GLU A 35 -4.98 8.33 -11.12
CA GLU A 35 -5.99 9.34 -10.86
C GLU A 35 -6.53 9.30 -9.43
N ALA A 36 -6.62 8.12 -8.81
CA ALA A 36 -6.94 7.94 -7.40
C ALA A 36 -5.89 8.59 -6.50
N ILE A 37 -4.60 8.32 -6.76
CA ILE A 37 -3.48 8.93 -6.04
C ILE A 37 -3.52 10.45 -6.18
N ARG A 38 -3.62 10.95 -7.41
CA ARG A 38 -3.70 12.40 -7.66
C ARG A 38 -4.90 13.03 -6.94
N TYR A 39 -6.05 12.39 -6.98
CA TYR A 39 -7.24 12.88 -6.28
C TYR A 39 -7.02 12.98 -4.76
N CYS A 40 -6.34 11.99 -4.15
CA CYS A 40 -5.93 12.07 -2.75
C CYS A 40 -5.02 13.27 -2.50
N ASN A 41 -3.98 13.45 -3.32
CA ASN A 41 -3.05 14.58 -3.19
C ASN A 41 -3.79 15.93 -3.30
N GLU A 42 -4.65 16.10 -4.30
CA GLU A 42 -5.42 17.32 -4.54
C GLU A 42 -6.45 17.61 -3.44
N THR A 43 -6.93 16.57 -2.75
CA THR A 43 -7.89 16.71 -1.65
C THR A 43 -7.25 16.72 -0.28
N GLY A 44 -5.91 16.75 -0.20
CA GLY A 44 -5.15 16.88 1.04
C GLY A 44 -5.12 15.60 1.89
N TYR A 45 -5.28 14.43 1.27
CA TYR A 45 -4.95 13.16 1.91
C TYR A 45 -3.49 12.82 1.65
N LEU A 46 -2.80 12.34 2.70
CA LEU A 46 -1.56 11.62 2.52
C LEU A 46 -1.83 10.28 1.82
N VAL A 47 -0.99 9.92 0.86
CA VAL A 47 -1.01 8.65 0.14
C VAL A 47 0.09 7.78 0.69
N ILE A 48 -0.30 6.73 1.42
CA ILE A 48 0.63 5.79 2.05
C ILE A 48 0.43 4.42 1.41
N VAL A 49 1.49 3.79 0.92
CA VAL A 49 1.42 2.39 0.46
C VAL A 49 1.74 1.47 1.62
N VAL A 50 0.91 0.44 1.83
CA VAL A 50 1.12 -0.62 2.82
C VAL A 50 1.08 -1.99 2.15
N THR A 51 2.22 -2.66 2.00
CA THR A 51 2.31 -3.87 1.15
C THR A 51 3.16 -5.01 1.72
N ASN A 52 2.71 -6.25 1.49
CA ASN A 52 3.45 -7.45 1.90
C ASN A 52 4.37 -7.94 0.77
N GLN A 53 5.69 -7.83 0.93
CA GLN A 53 6.70 -8.17 -0.10
C GLN A 53 7.51 -9.42 0.28
N SER A 54 6.82 -10.55 0.52
CA SER A 54 7.48 -11.80 0.98
C SER A 54 8.43 -12.44 -0.04
N GLY A 55 8.47 -11.95 -1.29
CA GLY A 55 9.44 -12.43 -2.29
C GLY A 55 10.89 -12.30 -1.79
N VAL A 56 11.16 -11.29 -0.96
CA VAL A 56 12.46 -11.09 -0.30
C VAL A 56 12.78 -12.25 0.65
N ALA A 57 11.93 -12.52 1.64
CA ALA A 57 12.13 -13.65 2.58
C ALA A 57 12.17 -15.02 1.88
N ARG A 58 11.48 -15.16 0.74
CA ARG A 58 11.50 -16.37 -0.09
C ARG A 58 12.78 -16.52 -0.92
N GLY A 59 13.57 -15.45 -1.07
CA GLY A 59 14.80 -15.44 -1.86
C GLY A 59 14.56 -15.34 -3.37
N TYR A 60 13.41 -14.79 -3.80
CA TYR A 60 13.11 -14.61 -5.22
C TYR A 60 13.82 -13.41 -5.83
N PHE A 61 14.05 -12.37 -5.03
CA PHE A 61 14.77 -11.16 -5.39
C PHE A 61 15.31 -10.48 -4.12
N PRO A 62 16.38 -9.66 -4.23
CA PRO A 62 16.87 -8.87 -3.11
C PRO A 62 15.89 -7.75 -2.71
N GLU A 63 15.97 -7.29 -1.46
CA GLU A 63 15.14 -6.18 -0.98
C GLU A 63 15.32 -4.89 -1.81
N GLU A 64 16.53 -4.67 -2.34
CA GLU A 64 16.86 -3.52 -3.19
C GLU A 64 15.93 -3.39 -4.40
N ASP A 65 15.49 -4.50 -5.00
CA ASP A 65 14.58 -4.47 -6.15
C ASP A 65 13.23 -3.85 -5.78
N ILE A 66 12.75 -4.05 -4.54
CA ILE A 66 11.52 -3.42 -4.05
C ILE A 66 11.72 -1.91 -3.93
N ARG A 67 12.85 -1.47 -3.37
CA ARG A 67 13.16 -0.05 -3.22
C ARG A 67 13.28 0.65 -4.57
N LEU A 68 13.98 0.02 -5.52
CA LEU A 68 14.10 0.52 -6.88
C LEU A 68 12.74 0.63 -7.57
N LEU A 69 11.88 -0.38 -7.42
CA LEU A 69 10.53 -0.34 -7.97
C LEU A 69 9.70 0.79 -7.34
N HIS A 70 9.74 0.97 -6.02
CA HIS A 70 9.02 2.06 -5.33
C HIS A 70 9.52 3.44 -5.75
N MET A 71 10.83 3.63 -5.87
CA MET A 71 11.41 4.87 -6.38
C MET A 71 10.92 5.17 -7.80
N TRP A 72 11.00 4.19 -8.69
CA TRP A 72 10.52 4.33 -10.06
C TRP A 72 9.02 4.63 -10.14
N MET A 73 8.20 3.97 -9.31
CA MET A 73 6.75 4.24 -9.23
C MET A 73 6.50 5.71 -8.90
N ASN A 74 7.21 6.27 -7.91
CA ASN A 74 7.02 7.66 -7.53
C ASN A 74 7.54 8.63 -8.60
N GLU A 75 8.65 8.30 -9.28
CA GLU A 75 9.12 9.08 -10.44
C GLU A 75 8.10 9.13 -11.58
N GLU A 76 7.43 8.01 -11.86
CA GLU A 76 6.39 7.94 -12.88
C GLU A 76 5.15 8.75 -12.48
N LEU A 77 4.75 8.68 -11.20
CA LEU A 77 3.63 9.47 -10.66
C LEU A 77 3.91 10.98 -10.73
N MET A 78 5.13 11.41 -10.41
CA MET A 78 5.51 12.82 -10.46
C MET A 78 5.34 13.43 -11.85
N ARG A 79 5.57 12.65 -12.93
CA ARG A 79 5.32 13.10 -14.32
C ARG A 79 3.84 13.39 -14.59
N GLN A 80 2.95 12.87 -13.75
CA GLN A 80 1.50 12.98 -13.86
C GLN A 80 0.89 13.87 -12.76
N ASN A 81 1.71 14.65 -12.05
CA ASN A 81 1.33 15.48 -10.91
C ASN A 81 0.67 14.68 -9.76
N ALA A 82 1.14 13.46 -9.54
CA ALA A 82 0.74 12.59 -8.45
C ALA A 82 1.97 12.20 -7.62
N HIS A 83 1.79 11.81 -6.36
CA HIS A 83 2.88 11.27 -5.54
C HIS A 83 2.36 10.36 -4.43
N ILE A 84 3.22 9.44 -4.01
CA ILE A 84 3.09 8.64 -2.80
C ILE A 84 4.00 9.28 -1.74
N ASP A 85 3.43 9.56 -0.56
CA ASP A 85 4.12 10.20 0.55
C ASP A 85 5.05 9.22 1.27
N ALA A 86 4.62 7.95 1.41
CA ALA A 86 5.45 6.90 2.01
C ALA A 86 5.14 5.51 1.46
N PHE A 87 6.18 4.67 1.39
CA PHE A 87 6.06 3.24 1.11
C PHE A 87 6.41 2.45 2.36
N CYS A 88 5.39 1.94 3.03
CA CYS A 88 5.53 0.98 4.13
C CYS A 88 5.40 -0.43 3.53
N TYR A 89 6.45 -1.24 3.64
CA TYR A 89 6.41 -2.62 3.14
C TYR A 89 6.99 -3.59 4.15
N CYS A 90 6.46 -4.81 4.15
CA CYS A 90 6.93 -5.88 5.02
C CYS A 90 7.59 -6.99 4.18
N PRO A 91 8.94 -7.13 4.24
CA PRO A 91 9.67 -8.15 3.47
C PRO A 91 9.62 -9.54 4.12
N HIS A 92 9.11 -9.62 5.36
CA HIS A 92 9.21 -10.79 6.22
C HIS A 92 8.23 -11.92 5.88
N LEU A 93 8.66 -13.14 6.19
CA LEU A 93 7.84 -14.35 6.19
C LEU A 93 8.49 -15.43 7.06
N GLU A 94 7.82 -15.86 8.13
CA GLU A 94 8.27 -17.01 8.93
C GLU A 94 8.49 -18.25 8.06
N GLY A 95 9.60 -18.96 8.29
CA GLY A 95 9.99 -20.11 7.48
C GLY A 95 10.50 -19.77 6.07
N GLY A 96 10.75 -18.48 5.79
CA GLY A 96 11.42 -18.05 4.56
C GLY A 96 12.83 -18.63 4.40
N ALA A 97 13.32 -18.65 3.15
CA ALA A 97 14.65 -19.16 2.82
C ALA A 97 15.78 -18.19 3.22
N VAL A 98 15.52 -16.88 3.16
CA VAL A 98 16.49 -15.84 3.53
C VAL A 98 16.37 -15.57 5.01
N LYS A 99 17.35 -16.08 5.79
CA LYS A 99 17.33 -16.07 7.27
C LYS A 99 17.08 -14.70 7.90
N GLU A 100 17.62 -13.65 7.30
CA GLU A 100 17.46 -12.27 7.77
C GLU A 100 15.98 -11.84 7.80
N PHE A 101 15.19 -12.26 6.81
CA PHE A 101 13.78 -11.91 6.71
C PHE A 101 12.83 -13.03 7.16
N ALA A 102 13.37 -14.18 7.58
CA ALA A 102 12.63 -15.36 8.00
C ALA A 102 12.22 -15.29 9.48
N ILE A 103 11.54 -14.20 9.86
CA ILE A 103 11.22 -13.88 11.25
C ILE A 103 9.72 -13.66 11.46
N ALA A 104 9.28 -13.83 12.70
CA ALA A 104 8.02 -13.27 13.18
C ALA A 104 8.12 -11.74 13.16
N CYS A 105 7.07 -11.05 12.73
CA CYS A 105 7.04 -9.59 12.71
C CYS A 105 5.62 -9.09 12.91
N ASP A 106 5.51 -7.82 13.32
CA ASP A 106 4.22 -7.16 13.52
C ASP A 106 3.80 -6.33 12.28
N CYS A 107 4.67 -6.20 11.28
CA CYS A 107 4.39 -5.41 10.07
C CYS A 107 3.48 -6.14 9.06
N ARG A 108 3.52 -7.48 9.02
CA ARG A 108 2.93 -8.23 7.92
C ARG A 108 1.41 -8.25 8.03
N LYS A 109 0.70 -7.70 7.03
CA LYS A 109 -0.77 -7.79 6.96
C LYS A 109 -1.21 -9.26 7.05
N PRO A 110 -2.20 -9.62 7.90
CA PRO A 110 -3.25 -8.76 8.46
C PRO A 110 -2.91 -7.97 9.72
N LEU A 111 -1.68 -8.02 10.23
CA LEU A 111 -1.26 -7.15 11.34
C LEU A 111 -1.19 -5.68 10.90
N SER A 112 -1.32 -4.78 11.86
CA SER A 112 -1.44 -3.33 11.62
C SER A 112 -0.12 -2.57 11.66
N GLY A 113 1.03 -3.21 11.96
CA GLY A 113 2.28 -2.52 12.28
C GLY A 113 2.72 -1.47 11.25
N MET A 114 2.57 -1.75 9.94
CA MET A 114 2.88 -0.75 8.90
C MET A 114 1.97 0.49 8.96
N VAL A 115 0.69 0.30 9.27
CA VAL A 115 -0.27 1.41 9.41
C VAL A 115 0.00 2.18 10.69
N ASP A 116 0.31 1.46 11.79
CA ASP A 116 0.58 2.07 13.09
C ASP A 116 1.83 2.96 13.06
N GLU A 117 2.93 2.47 12.48
CA GLU A 117 4.16 3.23 12.28
C GLU A 117 3.93 4.49 11.44
N ALA A 118 3.23 4.35 10.31
CA ALA A 118 2.87 5.50 9.48
C ALA A 118 1.97 6.50 10.22
N CYS A 119 1.04 6.03 11.07
CA CYS A 119 0.21 6.93 11.84
C CYS A 119 1.01 7.76 12.85
N GLU A 120 2.02 7.16 13.48
CA GLU A 120 2.90 7.84 14.41
C GLU A 120 3.84 8.83 13.70
N GLU A 121 4.47 8.39 12.59
CA GLU A 121 5.45 9.20 11.85
C GLU A 121 4.81 10.44 11.21
N TYR A 122 3.59 10.30 10.66
CA TYR A 122 2.92 11.34 9.89
C TYR A 122 1.76 12.02 10.63
N ASP A 123 1.61 11.81 11.95
CA ASP A 123 0.52 12.35 12.79
C ASP A 123 -0.87 12.10 12.15
N ILE A 124 -1.13 10.86 11.73
CA ILE A 124 -2.36 10.50 10.99
C ILE A 124 -3.53 10.27 11.94
N ASP A 125 -4.65 10.94 11.67
CA ASP A 125 -5.93 10.66 12.28
C ASP A 125 -6.59 9.42 11.63
N ARG A 126 -6.53 8.31 12.36
CA ARG A 126 -7.14 7.03 11.95
C ARG A 126 -8.64 7.14 11.65
N GLY A 127 -9.36 7.97 12.40
CA GLY A 127 -10.82 8.15 12.25
C GLY A 127 -11.21 8.93 10.99
N GLN A 128 -10.26 9.62 10.36
CA GLN A 128 -10.44 10.32 9.08
C GLN A 128 -9.72 9.63 7.92
N SER A 129 -9.18 8.44 8.17
CA SER A 129 -8.34 7.70 7.23
C SER A 129 -8.97 6.38 6.84
N VAL A 130 -8.56 5.88 5.67
CA VAL A 130 -9.09 4.63 5.11
C VAL A 130 -7.96 3.76 4.57
N LEU A 131 -8.16 2.45 4.56
CA LEU A 131 -7.29 1.50 3.89
C LEU A 131 -8.06 0.82 2.75
N ILE A 132 -7.55 0.94 1.53
CA ILE A 132 -8.10 0.31 0.33
C ILE A 132 -7.20 -0.83 -0.14
N GLY A 133 -7.79 -2.00 -0.37
CA GLY A 133 -7.07 -3.21 -0.80
C GLY A 133 -7.99 -4.30 -1.31
N ASP A 134 -7.46 -5.24 -2.09
CA ASP A 134 -8.23 -6.33 -2.70
C ASP A 134 -8.32 -7.57 -1.81
N LYS A 135 -7.38 -7.79 -0.89
CA LYS A 135 -7.25 -9.05 -0.13
C LYS A 135 -7.88 -8.96 1.25
N GLU A 136 -8.33 -10.10 1.76
CA GLU A 136 -8.93 -10.20 3.10
C GLU A 136 -7.94 -9.75 4.19
N SER A 137 -6.65 -9.94 3.96
CA SER A 137 -5.59 -9.41 4.82
C SER A 137 -5.61 -7.89 4.96
N ASP A 138 -6.05 -7.16 3.92
CA ASP A 138 -6.11 -5.71 3.93
C ASP A 138 -7.26 -5.23 4.81
N MET A 139 -8.41 -5.89 4.70
CA MET A 139 -9.58 -5.55 5.51
C MET A 139 -9.34 -5.83 7.00
N LYS A 140 -8.69 -6.95 7.31
CA LYS A 140 -8.28 -7.27 8.68
C LYS A 140 -7.20 -6.33 9.21
N CYS A 141 -6.26 -5.92 8.37
CA CYS A 141 -5.28 -4.89 8.73
C CYS A 141 -5.98 -3.57 9.07
N ALA A 142 -6.94 -3.15 8.24
CA ALA A 142 -7.72 -1.94 8.48
C ALA A 142 -8.45 -2.00 9.83
N GLU A 143 -9.14 -3.12 10.10
CA GLU A 143 -9.82 -3.38 11.36
C GLU A 143 -8.85 -3.32 12.55
N ASN A 144 -7.73 -4.04 12.49
CA ASN A 144 -6.71 -4.06 13.55
C ASN A 144 -6.09 -2.68 13.81
N ALA A 145 -5.92 -1.88 12.76
CA ALA A 145 -5.39 -0.52 12.84
C ALA A 145 -6.43 0.53 13.23
N ASN A 146 -7.70 0.15 13.43
CA ASN A 146 -8.83 1.06 13.66
C ASN A 146 -8.98 2.13 12.56
N VAL A 147 -8.67 1.78 11.31
CA VAL A 147 -8.96 2.60 10.13
C VAL A 147 -10.08 1.95 9.32
N ARG A 148 -10.81 2.75 8.56
CA ARG A 148 -11.93 2.20 7.79
C ARG A 148 -11.43 1.45 6.56
N GLY A 149 -11.82 0.18 6.42
CA GLY A 149 -11.50 -0.64 5.25
C GLY A 149 -12.41 -0.37 4.06
N ILE A 150 -11.84 -0.27 2.86
CA ILE A 150 -12.55 -0.22 1.58
C ILE A 150 -12.06 -1.41 0.73
N ARG A 151 -12.92 -2.40 0.52
CA ARG A 151 -12.59 -3.52 -0.38
C ARG A 151 -12.53 -3.01 -1.82
N TYR A 152 -11.41 -3.24 -2.49
CA TYR A 152 -11.29 -3.10 -3.93
C TYR A 152 -11.60 -4.44 -4.62
N GLY A 153 -12.51 -4.42 -5.59
CA GLY A 153 -12.96 -5.61 -6.31
C GLY A 153 -12.54 -5.65 -7.79
N GLY A 154 -11.61 -4.76 -8.19
CA GLY A 154 -11.27 -4.51 -9.59
C GLY A 154 -12.08 -3.36 -10.23
N GLY A 155 -11.82 -3.10 -11.50
CA GLY A 155 -12.38 -1.97 -12.25
C GLY A 155 -11.59 -0.69 -12.04
N ASN A 156 -12.27 0.45 -11.95
CA ASN A 156 -11.63 1.75 -11.79
C ASN A 156 -11.41 2.09 -10.30
N LEU A 157 -10.15 2.29 -9.91
CA LEU A 157 -9.78 2.54 -8.51
C LEU A 157 -10.28 3.90 -8.01
N LEU A 158 -10.21 4.96 -8.83
CA LEU A 158 -10.68 6.30 -8.44
C LEU A 158 -12.18 6.28 -8.10
N GLU A 159 -12.98 5.58 -8.89
CA GLU A 159 -14.42 5.46 -8.64
C GLU A 159 -14.71 4.69 -7.35
N THR A 160 -13.93 3.64 -7.07
CA THR A 160 -14.03 2.89 -5.82
C THR A 160 -13.66 3.77 -4.62
N LEU A 161 -12.55 4.49 -4.72
CA LEU A 161 -12.07 5.41 -3.69
C LEU A 161 -13.13 6.48 -3.37
N LYS A 162 -13.64 7.18 -4.39
CA LYS A 162 -14.65 8.25 -4.20
C LYS A 162 -15.91 7.72 -3.52
N LYS A 163 -16.45 6.58 -3.98
CA LYS A 163 -17.61 5.93 -3.34
C LYS A 163 -17.31 5.55 -1.90
N GLY A 164 -16.13 5.00 -1.65
CA GLY A 164 -15.68 4.63 -0.32
C GLY A 164 -15.57 5.84 0.60
N LEU A 165 -14.98 6.95 0.17
CA LEU A 165 -14.84 8.17 0.97
C LEU A 165 -16.20 8.83 1.29
N LEU A 166 -17.18 8.77 0.39
CA LEU A 166 -18.53 9.31 0.60
C LEU A 166 -19.43 8.49 1.53
N SER A 167 -19.11 7.22 1.76
CA SER A 167 -19.95 6.29 2.54
C SER A 167 -19.56 6.22 4.02
N GLY A 168 -18.71 7.14 4.49
CA GLY A 168 -18.17 7.20 5.85
C GLY A 168 -18.73 8.35 6.67
#